data_AF-A0A1J5KH60-F1
#
_entry.id   AF-A0A1J5KH60-F1
#
_cell.length_a   1.000
_cell.length_b   1.000
_cell.length_c   1.000
_cell.angle_alpha   90.00
_cell.angle_beta   90.00
_cell.angle_gamma   90.00
#
_symmetry.space_group_name_H-M   'P 1'
#
loop_
_entity.id
_entity.type
_entity.pdbx_description
1 polymer ?
#
loop_
_entity_poly.entity_id
_entity_poly.type
_entity_poly.pdbx_seq_one_letter_code
_entity_poly.pdbx_strand_id
1 'polypeptide(L)' 'MCDACIAKGTNWSLSNGPIRSSLEKAKLYNSFEGREVSVKLCYLCSMKLFLNGERKFLLNNVILKKELQQQHGEDDFDY' A
#
# COMPACT_ATOMS: atom_id res chain seq x y z
N MET A 1 -5.77 1.19 16.63
CA MET A 1 -5.91 2.33 15.72
C MET A 1 -4.93 2.15 14.57
N CYS A 2 -5.24 2.68 13.38
CA CYS A 2 -4.31 2.63 12.23
C CYS A 2 -3.23 3.70 12.38
N ASP A 3 -1.95 3.30 12.34
CA ASP A 3 -0.81 4.19 12.57
C ASP A 3 -0.75 5.31 11.52
N ALA A 4 -1.03 4.99 10.25
CA ALA A 4 -1.08 5.98 9.17
C ALA A 4 -2.24 6.99 9.30
N CYS A 5 -3.39 6.58 9.84
CA CYS A 5 -4.51 7.48 10.09
C CYS A 5 -4.24 8.37 11.30
N ILE A 6 -3.63 7.81 12.36
CA ILE A 6 -3.20 8.58 13.54
C ILE A 6 -2.25 9.70 13.13
N ALA A 7 -1.22 9.39 12.33
CA ALA A 7 -0.25 10.37 11.84
C ALA A 7 -0.90 11.50 11.01
N LYS A 8 -2.06 11.22 10.38
CA LYS A 8 -2.82 12.20 9.58
C LYS A 8 -3.92 12.91 10.38
N GLY A 9 -4.14 12.56 11.64
CA GLY A 9 -5.24 13.07 12.45
C GLY A 9 -6.63 12.64 11.95
N THR A 10 -6.73 11.53 11.21
CA THR A 10 -8.01 11.05 10.65
C THR A 10 -8.56 9.84 11.39
N ASN A 11 -9.90 9.75 11.46
CA ASN A 11 -10.55 8.59 12.07
C ASN A 11 -10.61 7.42 11.08
N TRP A 12 -9.86 6.37 11.41
CA TRP A 12 -9.73 5.18 10.60
C TRP A 12 -11.04 4.37 10.51
N SER A 13 -11.87 4.31 11.56
CA SER A 13 -13.10 3.51 11.55
C SER A 13 -14.19 4.15 10.69
N LEU A 14 -14.26 5.48 10.68
CA LEU A 14 -15.19 6.22 9.81
C LEU A 14 -14.85 6.03 8.33
N SER A 15 -13.56 6.00 7.99
CA SER A 15 -13.11 5.93 6.59
C SER A 15 -13.27 4.54 5.95
N ASN A 16 -13.16 3.46 6.73
CA ASN A 16 -13.24 2.09 6.22
C ASN A 16 -14.66 1.49 6.27
N GLY A 17 -15.58 2.13 7.00
CA GLY A 17 -16.88 1.56 7.33
C GLY A 17 -16.80 0.43 8.35
N PRO A 18 -17.94 0.05 8.97
CA PRO A 18 -17.98 -0.88 10.10
C PRO A 18 -17.46 -2.28 9.76
N ILE A 19 -17.65 -2.75 8.52
CA ILE A 19 -17.31 -4.12 8.10
C ILE A 19 -15.80 -4.29 7.86
N ARG A 20 -15.08 -3.25 7.41
CA ARG A 20 -13.64 -3.30 7.07
C ARG A 20 -12.77 -2.60 8.10
N SER A 21 -13.24 -2.58 9.34
CA SER A 21 -12.57 -1.96 10.48
C SER A 21 -11.55 -2.88 11.17
N SER A 22 -11.23 -4.04 10.60
CA SER A 22 -10.10 -4.84 11.12
C SER A 22 -8.79 -4.12 10.84
N LEU A 23 -7.88 -4.17 11.83
CA LEU A 23 -6.52 -3.64 11.69
C LEU A 23 -5.58 -4.80 11.39
N GLU A 24 -4.81 -4.67 10.32
CA GLU A 24 -3.80 -5.63 9.91
C GLU A 24 -2.43 -5.18 10.39
N LYS A 25 -1.59 -6.12 10.83
CA LYS A 25 -0.19 -5.86 11.14
C LYS A 25 0.63 -6.06 9.87
N ALA A 26 1.23 -4.99 9.37
CA ALA A 26 2.22 -5.03 8.31
C ALA A 26 3.63 -4.89 8.89
N LYS A 27 4.60 -5.49 8.22
CA LYS A 27 6.02 -5.41 8.55
C LYS A 27 6.72 -4.67 7.44
N LEU A 28 7.31 -3.52 7.76
CA LEU A 28 8.11 -2.74 6.84
C LEU A 28 9.58 -3.08 7.07
N TYR A 29 10.26 -3.44 6.00
CA TYR A 29 11.69 -3.74 6.04
C TYR A 29 12.48 -2.62 5.39
N ASN A 30 13.43 -2.04 6.11
CA ASN A 30 14.40 -1.12 5.52
C ASN A 30 15.68 -1.91 5.20
N SER A 31 15.91 -2.17 3.90
CA SER A 31 17.08 -2.93 3.43
C SER A 31 18.42 -2.25 3.74
N PHE A 32 18.45 -0.93 3.91
CA PHE A 32 19.68 -0.18 4.20
C PHE A 32 20.08 -0.21 5.68
N GLU A 33 19.11 -0.33 6.58
CA GLU A 33 19.36 -0.27 8.03
C GLU A 33 19.22 -1.64 8.71
N GLY A 34 18.76 -2.68 7.99
CA GLY A 34 18.50 -4.00 8.54
C GLY A 34 17.40 -3.99 9.63
N ARG A 35 16.60 -2.92 9.68
CA ARG A 35 15.55 -2.73 10.68
C ARG A 35 14.20 -3.13 10.13
N GLU A 36 13.48 -3.90 10.94
CA GLU A 36 12.08 -4.23 10.72
C GLU A 36 11.20 -3.37 11.62
N VAL A 37 10.22 -2.68 11.04
CA VAL A 37 9.25 -1.88 11.77
C VAL A 37 7.86 -2.48 11.57
N SER A 38 7.22 -2.87 12.68
CA SER A 38 5.83 -3.32 12.63
C SER A 38 4.89 -2.12 12.70
N VAL A 39 3.95 -2.05 11.75
CA VAL A 39 2.90 -1.03 11.71
C VAL A 39 1.53 -1.68 11.66
N LYS A 40 0.54 -1.08 12.31
CA LYS A 40 -0.86 -1.47 12.26
C LYS A 40 -1.59 -0.57 11.27
N LEU A 41 -2.14 -1.16 10.23
CA LEU A 41 -2.84 -0.45 9.17
C LEU A 41 -4.32 -0.87 9.12
N CYS A 42 -5.18 0.08 8.77
CA CYS A 42 -6.53 -0.25 8.33
C CYS A 42 -6.51 -0.74 6.88
N TYR A 43 -7.60 -1.36 6.44
CA TYR A 43 -7.75 -1.90 5.08
C TYR A 43 -7.34 -0.89 3.98
N LEU A 44 -7.90 0.33 4.02
CA LEU A 44 -7.57 1.36 3.02
C LEU A 44 -6.10 1.78 3.04
N CYS A 45 -5.49 1.89 4.22
CA CYS A 45 -4.07 2.24 4.33
C CYS A 45 -3.16 1.10 3.90
N SER A 46 -3.55 -0.15 4.15
CA SER A 46 -2.87 -1.36 3.68
C SER A 46 -2.85 -1.39 2.14
N MET A 47 -4.01 -1.21 1.51
CA MET A 47 -4.11 -1.13 0.03
C MET A 47 -3.28 0.02 -0.55
N LYS A 48 -3.37 1.23 0.03
CA LYS A 48 -2.60 2.38 -0.44
C LYS A 48 -1.09 2.16 -0.31
N LEU A 49 -0.65 1.48 0.75
CA LEU A 49 0.75 1.13 0.92
C LEU A 49 1.21 0.18 -0.19
N PHE A 50 0.42 -0.86 -0.47
CA PHE A 50 0.70 -1.81 -1.55
C PHE A 50 0.80 -1.11 -2.92
N LEU A 51 -0.23 -0.34 -3.32
CA LEU A 51 -0.26 0.37 -4.60
C LEU A 51 0.92 1.34 -4.77
N ASN A 52 1.26 2.09 -3.71
CA ASN A 52 2.41 2.99 -3.74
C ASN A 52 3.74 2.23 -3.85
N GLY A 53 3.86 1.09 -3.16
CA GLY A 53 5.01 0.21 -3.23
C GLY A 53 5.19 -0.38 -4.62
N GLU A 54 4.12 -0.94 -5.18
CA GLU A 54 4.06 -1.48 -6.54
C GLU A 54 4.41 -0.41 -7.58
N ARG A 55 3.79 0.77 -7.52
CA ARG A 55 4.10 1.87 -8.43
C ARG A 55 5.57 2.26 -8.36
N LYS A 56 6.15 2.39 -7.16
CA LYS A 56 7.58 2.69 -7.00
C LYS A 56 8.46 1.57 -7.54
N PHE A 57 8.09 0.33 -7.30
CA PHE A 57 8.81 -0.85 -7.78
C PHE A 57 8.83 -0.90 -9.31
N LEU A 58 7.68 -0.71 -9.97
CA LEU A 58 7.58 -0.69 -11.43
C LEU A 58 8.30 0.50 -12.06
N LEU A 59 8.34 1.66 -11.40
CA LEU A 59 9.14 2.80 -11.86
C LEU A 59 10.65 2.50 -11.84
N ASN A 60 11.11 1.74 -10.85
CA ASN A 60 12.52 1.32 -10.75
C ASN A 60 12.86 0.13 -11.67
N ASN A 61 11.87 -0.59 -12.18
CA ASN A 61 12.03 -1.79 -13.00
C ASN A 61 11.27 -1.66 -14.32
N VAL A 62 11.76 -0.77 -15.20
CA VAL A 62 11.07 -0.37 -16.45
C VAL A 62 10.84 -1.54 -17.42
N ILE A 63 11.77 -2.51 -17.46
CA ILE A 63 11.64 -3.70 -18.33
C ILE A 63 10.42 -4.52 -17.89
N LEU A 64 10.35 -4.86 -16.60
CA LEU A 64 9.21 -5.58 -16.03
C LEU A 64 7.90 -4.82 -16.23
N LYS A 65 7.92 -3.50 -16.05
CA LYS A 65 6.74 -2.65 -16.34
C LYS A 65 6.27 -2.81 -17.78
N LYS A 66 7.19 -2.79 -18.75
CA LYS A 66 6.87 -2.95 -20.17
C LYS A 66 6.32 -4.36 -20.46
N GLU A 67 6.90 -5.40 -19.85
CA GLU A 67 6.42 -6.78 -19.99
C GLU A 67 4.98 -6.93 -19.45
N LEU A 68 4.71 -6.40 -18.26
CA LEU A 68 3.36 -6.42 -17.67
C LEU A 68 2.36 -5.65 -18.54
N GLN A 69 2.73 -4.49 -19.08
CA GLN A 69 1.88 -3.72 -20.00
C GLN A 69 1.59 -4.46 -21.31
N GLN A 70 2.55 -5.25 -21.81
CA GLN A 70 2.37 -6.07 -23.01
C GLN A 70 1.49 -7.31 -22.76
N GLN A 71 1.58 -7.91 -21.57
CA GLN A 71 0.75 -9.05 -21.17
C GLN A 71 -0.70 -8.65 -20.85
N HIS A 72 -0.91 -7.45 -20.32
CA HIS A 72 -2.21 -6.91 -19.93
C HIS A 72 -2.69 -5.79 -20.86
N GLY A 73 -2.49 -5.96 -22.17
CA GLY A 73 -2.72 -4.93 -23.19
C GLY A 73 -3.91 -4.00 -22.91
N GLU A 74 -3.61 -2.70 -22.84
CA GLU A 74 -4.55 -1.57 -22.91
C GLU A 74 -5.86 -1.66 -22.09
N ASP A 75 -5.81 -2.10 -20.83
CA ASP A 75 -6.87 -1.72 -19.90
C ASP A 75 -6.48 -0.44 -19.16
N ASP A 76 -7.06 0.67 -19.63
CA ASP A 76 -7.24 1.93 -18.91
C ASP A 76 -7.80 1.64 -17.51
N PHE A 77 -6.92 1.42 -16.54
CA PHE A 77 -7.25 1.60 -15.13
C PHE A 77 -7.21 3.10 -14.82
N ASP A 78 -8.20 3.83 -15.38
CA ASP A 78 -8.61 5.13 -14.89
C ASP A 78 -9.14 4.96 -13.46
N TYR A 79 -8.33 5.35 -12.48
CA TYR A 79 -8.68 5.47 -11.05
C TYR A 79 -8.82 6.94 -10.65
#